data_AF-A0A916ND72-F1
#
_entry.id   AF-A0A916ND72-F1
#
_cell.length_a   1.000
_cell.length_b   1.000
_cell.length_c   1.000
_cell.angle_alpha   90.00
_cell.angle_beta   90.00
_cell.angle_gamma   90.00
#
_symmetry.space_group_name_H-M   'P 1'
#
loop_
_entity.id
_entity.type
_entity.pdbx_description
1 polymer ?
#
loop_
_entity_poly.entity_id
_entity_poly.type
_entity_poly.pdbx_seq_one_letter_code
_entity_poly.pdbx_strand_id
1 'polypeptide(L)'
;MFVEAIEKVDQFTRPIHFLLRYYTGSDIVPGTATLFFVNEDGFAITCGHVARQILYANSIYENYLKFQAELRRFDKDPGLAYQRQLLETKFKIGPDSVIRIIFNFINCVSGHKGLSVHLHPTQDLAIIQFRDFDSVQYKGFATFLRDSRTVKPGKYLCRLGYPFPEFTNYHYNKSRNDIEWNKEGRINTPVFPIDGIVTRHIGEANEIVGIEMSTPGLRGQSGGPLFDKNGVIYGMQSATRHLHLGFDQVNREVITDGQRKRVSNYPFLNVGQCVHVELIKQFLREKRVKFYEADSIG
;
A
#
# COMPACT_ATOMS: atom_id res chain seq x y z
N MET A 1 9.24 -11.11 -21.85
CA MET A 1 7.85 -11.59 -21.70
C MET A 1 6.91 -10.48 -21.27
N PHE A 2 7.18 -9.73 -20.19
CA PHE A 2 6.25 -8.70 -19.67
C PHE A 2 6.52 -7.26 -20.15
N VAL A 3 7.46 -7.01 -21.07
CA VAL A 3 7.87 -5.64 -21.45
C VAL A 3 6.66 -4.80 -21.89
N GLU A 4 5.93 -5.26 -22.90
CA GLU A 4 4.72 -4.57 -23.40
C GLU A 4 3.60 -4.51 -22.36
N ALA A 5 3.45 -5.57 -21.55
CA ALA A 5 2.46 -5.60 -20.48
C ALA A 5 2.75 -4.57 -19.39
N ILE A 6 4.02 -4.41 -19.01
CA ILE A 6 4.44 -3.41 -18.01
C ILE A 6 4.20 -2.02 -18.58
N GLU A 7 4.60 -1.75 -19.81
CA GLU A 7 4.34 -0.45 -20.46
C GLU A 7 2.84 -0.11 -20.48
N LYS A 8 1.98 -1.09 -20.76
CA LYS A 8 0.52 -0.94 -20.76
C LYS A 8 -0.05 -0.74 -19.36
N VAL A 9 0.39 -1.52 -18.38
CA VAL A 9 -0.13 -1.48 -17.00
C VAL A 9 0.35 -0.23 -16.25
N ASP A 10 1.57 0.23 -16.52
CA ASP A 10 2.11 1.48 -15.97
C ASP A 10 1.33 2.70 -16.44
N GLN A 11 0.58 2.64 -17.56
CA GLN A 11 -0.20 3.77 -18.02
C GLN A 11 -1.30 4.19 -17.02
N PHE A 12 -1.86 3.22 -16.28
CA PHE A 12 -2.97 3.42 -15.34
C PHE A 12 -2.65 3.04 -13.89
N THR A 13 -1.44 2.57 -13.60
CA THR A 13 -0.97 2.29 -12.23
C THR A 13 -0.26 3.53 -11.70
N ARG A 14 -0.57 3.98 -10.47
CA ARG A 14 0.01 5.22 -9.92
C ARG A 14 0.47 5.07 -8.47
N PRO A 15 1.56 5.75 -8.08
CA PRO A 15 1.99 5.78 -6.70
C PRO A 15 1.11 6.70 -5.85
N ILE A 16 0.88 6.26 -4.63
CA ILE A 16 0.42 7.10 -3.52
C ILE A 16 1.63 7.35 -2.64
N HIS A 17 2.09 8.60 -2.59
CA HIS A 17 3.15 8.99 -1.66
C HIS A 17 2.51 9.42 -0.35
N PHE A 18 3.11 9.04 0.77
CA PHE A 18 2.69 9.53 2.06
C PHE A 18 3.87 9.75 3.00
N LEU A 19 3.66 10.64 3.96
CA LEU A 19 4.64 10.96 4.99
C LEU A 19 3.99 10.74 6.35
N LEU A 20 4.71 10.05 7.23
CA LEU A 20 4.31 9.84 8.61
C LEU A 20 5.19 10.69 9.53
N ARG A 21 4.56 11.27 10.55
CA ARG A 21 5.25 11.82 11.71
C ARG A 21 4.80 11.09 12.96
N TYR A 22 5.76 10.65 13.76
CA TYR A 22 5.55 9.99 15.04
C TYR A 22 5.61 11.00 16.19
N TYR A 23 4.97 10.67 17.31
CA TYR A 23 4.87 11.56 18.46
C TYR A 23 6.24 11.88 19.08
N THR A 24 7.07 10.88 19.36
CA THR A 24 8.38 11.07 20.01
C THR A 24 9.57 11.05 19.02
N GLY A 25 9.32 11.34 17.74
CA GLY A 25 10.36 11.38 16.70
C GLY A 25 10.46 12.74 16.02
N SER A 26 11.68 13.15 15.67
CA SER A 26 11.92 14.25 14.72
C SER A 26 11.84 13.79 13.27
N ASP A 27 11.87 12.48 13.04
CA ASP A 27 12.05 11.91 11.72
C ASP A 27 10.73 11.86 10.96
N ILE A 28 10.81 12.26 9.70
CA ILE A 28 9.74 12.07 8.73
C ILE A 28 9.96 10.71 8.08
N VAL A 29 8.95 9.85 8.16
CA VAL A 29 9.02 8.52 7.53
C VAL A 29 8.29 8.57 6.20
N PRO A 30 9.00 8.58 5.05
CA PRO A 30 8.37 8.49 3.76
C PRO A 30 7.85 7.07 3.51
N GLY A 31 6.73 6.99 2.81
CA GLY A 31 6.13 5.73 2.41
C GLY A 31 5.46 5.84 1.05
N THR A 32 5.32 4.68 0.42
CA THR A 32 4.60 4.51 -0.83
C THR A 32 3.51 3.45 -0.66
N ALA A 33 2.45 3.62 -1.42
CA ALA A 33 1.49 2.58 -1.76
C ALA A 33 1.16 2.69 -3.25
N THR A 34 0.39 1.75 -3.78
CA THR A 34 0.00 1.73 -5.17
C THR A 34 -1.52 1.76 -5.30
N LEU A 35 -2.02 2.43 -6.34
CA LEU A 35 -3.38 2.26 -6.84
C LEU A 35 -3.34 2.05 -8.35
N PHE A 36 -4.44 1.58 -8.93
CA PHE A 36 -4.58 1.55 -10.38
C PHE A 36 -6.00 1.89 -10.82
N PHE A 37 -6.12 2.62 -11.92
CA PHE A 37 -7.39 3.14 -12.43
C PHE A 37 -8.18 2.08 -13.21
N VAL A 38 -9.50 2.07 -13.01
CA VAL A 38 -10.41 1.08 -13.62
C VAL A 38 -11.28 1.65 -14.73
N ASN A 39 -11.39 2.97 -14.81
CA ASN A 39 -12.17 3.67 -15.84
C ASN A 39 -11.71 5.12 -16.01
N GLU A 40 -12.40 5.85 -16.88
CA GLU A 40 -12.21 7.26 -17.22
C GLU A 40 -12.74 8.24 -16.17
N ASP A 41 -13.61 7.79 -15.26
CA ASP A 41 -14.34 8.63 -14.30
C ASP A 41 -13.57 8.85 -12.98
N GLY A 42 -12.26 8.60 -12.99
CA GLY A 42 -11.40 8.77 -11.82
C GLY A 42 -11.58 7.70 -10.74
N PHE A 43 -12.12 6.53 -11.07
CA PHE A 43 -12.15 5.40 -10.13
C PHE A 43 -10.85 4.61 -10.17
N ALA A 44 -10.32 4.32 -8.99
CA ALA A 44 -9.14 3.50 -8.79
C ALA A 44 -9.37 2.45 -7.70
N ILE A 45 -8.58 1.39 -7.75
CA ILE A 45 -8.53 0.35 -6.74
C ILE A 45 -7.21 0.42 -5.98
N THR A 46 -7.27 0.14 -4.68
CA THR A 46 -6.10 -0.09 -3.83
C THR A 46 -6.46 -1.06 -2.70
N CYS A 47 -5.51 -1.33 -1.81
CA CYS A 47 -5.77 -2.11 -0.61
C CYS A 47 -6.66 -1.39 0.40
N GLY A 48 -7.49 -2.15 1.10
CA GLY A 48 -8.33 -1.66 2.20
C GLY A 48 -7.52 -0.95 3.29
N HIS A 49 -6.36 -1.48 3.65
CA HIS A 49 -5.49 -0.86 4.66
C HIS A 49 -4.92 0.49 4.22
N VAL A 50 -4.59 0.64 2.93
CA VAL A 50 -4.13 1.92 2.35
C VAL A 50 -5.26 2.94 2.40
N ALA A 51 -6.44 2.57 1.93
CA ALA A 51 -7.62 3.42 1.93
C ALA A 51 -8.08 3.83 3.34
N ARG A 52 -7.96 2.94 4.34
CA ARG A 52 -8.22 3.27 5.75
C ARG A 52 -7.27 4.36 6.26
N GLN A 53 -5.98 4.32 5.92
CA GLN A 53 -5.05 5.37 6.33
C GLN A 53 -5.42 6.72 5.71
N ILE A 54 -5.87 6.74 4.45
CA ILE A 54 -6.36 7.96 3.77
C ILE A 54 -7.57 8.54 4.53
N LEU A 55 -8.55 7.70 4.89
CA LEU A 55 -9.74 8.12 5.62
C LEU A 55 -9.44 8.67 7.01
N TYR A 56 -8.53 8.04 7.76
CA TYR A 56 -8.26 8.40 9.16
C TYR A 56 -7.15 9.45 9.34
N ALA A 57 -6.48 9.89 8.27
CA ALA A 57 -5.40 10.87 8.36
C ALA A 57 -5.80 12.16 9.08
N ASN A 58 -6.99 12.69 8.75
CA ASN A 58 -7.49 13.92 9.36
C ASN A 58 -7.86 13.72 10.83
N SER A 59 -8.55 12.62 11.17
CA SER A 59 -8.94 12.36 12.56
C SER A 59 -7.74 12.11 13.47
N ILE A 60 -6.68 11.46 12.96
CA ILE A 60 -5.40 11.30 13.66
C ILE A 60 -4.81 12.68 13.99
N TYR A 61 -4.73 13.57 13.00
CA TYR A 61 -4.16 14.90 13.20
C TYR A 61 -5.03 15.78 14.11
N GLU A 62 -6.35 15.74 13.95
CA GLU A 62 -7.28 16.45 14.84
C GLU A 62 -7.16 15.98 16.29
N ASN A 63 -7.00 14.67 16.53
CA ASN A 63 -6.75 14.12 17.86
C ASN A 63 -5.46 14.68 18.47
N TYR A 64 -4.39 14.72 17.68
CA TYR A 64 -3.12 15.32 18.10
C TYR A 64 -3.22 16.83 18.37
N LEU A 65 -3.94 17.58 17.54
CA LEU A 65 -4.17 19.02 17.75
C LEU A 65 -4.94 19.30 19.04
N LYS A 66 -5.94 18.47 19.36
CA LYS A 66 -6.68 18.56 20.64
C LYS A 66 -5.77 18.26 21.83
N PHE A 67 -4.97 17.20 21.74
CA PHE A 67 -3.95 16.87 22.74
C PHE A 67 -2.99 18.06 22.98
N GLN A 68 -2.43 18.64 21.91
CA GLN A 68 -1.53 19.79 21.99
C GLN A 68 -2.21 21.03 22.58
N ALA A 69 -3.47 21.29 22.22
CA ALA A 69 -4.23 22.42 22.74
C ALA A 69 -4.51 22.29 24.25
N GLU A 70 -4.79 21.09 24.74
CA GLU A 70 -4.94 20.85 26.18
C GLU A 70 -3.61 20.92 26.92
N LEU A 71 -2.53 20.35 26.35
CA LEU A 71 -1.20 20.37 26.96
C LEU A 71 -0.68 21.79 27.19
N ARG A 72 -0.90 22.69 26.22
CA ARG A 72 -0.50 24.12 26.31
C ARG A 72 -1.08 24.85 27.52
N ARG A 73 -2.18 24.36 28.10
CA ARG A 73 -2.77 24.97 29.31
C ARG A 73 -1.87 24.79 30.53
N PHE A 74 -0.94 23.86 30.48
CA PHE A 74 -0.03 23.50 31.57
C PHE A 74 1.42 23.96 31.30
N ASP A 75 1.69 24.78 30.28
CA ASP A 75 3.06 25.17 29.90
C ASP A 75 3.87 25.84 31.02
N LYS A 76 3.19 26.46 31.99
CA LYS A 76 3.80 27.10 33.18
C LYS A 76 3.63 26.28 34.47
N ASP A 77 3.04 25.09 34.38
CA ASP A 77 2.77 24.21 35.51
C ASP A 77 4.05 23.43 35.89
N PRO A 78 4.54 23.51 37.13
CA PRO A 78 5.67 22.69 37.60
C PRO A 78 5.43 21.17 37.43
N GLY A 79 4.17 20.74 37.39
CA GLY A 79 3.71 19.37 37.16
C GLY A 79 3.47 19.01 35.68
N LEU A 80 3.97 19.80 34.72
CA LEU A 80 3.76 19.57 33.27
C LEU A 80 4.06 18.13 32.83
N ALA A 81 5.09 17.49 33.38
CA ALA A 81 5.44 16.11 33.05
C ALA A 81 4.33 15.11 33.43
N TYR A 82 3.73 15.28 34.62
CA TYR A 82 2.61 14.46 35.07
C TYR A 82 1.34 14.74 34.25
N GLN A 83 1.06 16.01 33.97
CA GLN A 83 -0.08 16.40 33.12
C GLN A 83 0.05 15.84 31.70
N ARG A 84 1.26 15.85 31.13
CA ARG A 84 1.55 15.23 29.83
C ARG A 84 1.19 13.74 29.84
N GLN A 85 1.62 12.97 30.84
CA GLN A 85 1.34 11.55 30.93
C GLN A 85 -0.17 11.24 31.04
N LEU A 86 -0.91 12.06 31.79
CA LEU A 86 -2.38 11.95 31.87
C LEU A 86 -3.04 12.22 30.52
N LEU A 87 -2.60 13.26 29.81
CA LEU A 87 -3.13 13.60 28.49
C LEU A 87 -2.75 12.55 27.42
N GLU A 88 -1.53 12.02 27.45
CA GLU A 88 -1.10 10.92 26.58
C GLU A 88 -2.01 9.70 26.74
N THR A 89 -2.37 9.36 28.00
CA THR A 89 -3.32 8.30 28.30
C THR A 89 -4.73 8.63 27.80
N LYS A 90 -5.24 9.84 28.07
CA LYS A 90 -6.56 10.32 27.64
C LYS A 90 -6.74 10.27 26.12
N PHE A 91 -5.72 10.72 25.39
CA PHE A 91 -5.74 10.82 23.92
C PHE A 91 -5.22 9.57 23.22
N LYS A 92 -4.78 8.55 23.98
CA LYS A 92 -4.17 7.30 23.49
C LYS A 92 -2.96 7.55 22.58
N ILE A 93 -2.11 8.50 22.99
CA ILE A 93 -0.88 8.86 22.28
C ILE A 93 0.29 8.29 23.08
N GLY A 94 0.96 7.29 22.51
CA GLY A 94 2.21 6.75 23.02
C GLY A 94 3.42 7.18 22.18
N PRO A 95 4.64 6.76 22.55
CA PRO A 95 5.87 7.14 21.86
C PRO A 95 5.82 6.90 20.33
N ASP A 96 5.37 5.71 19.94
CA ASP A 96 5.29 5.28 18.54
C ASP A 96 3.95 5.60 17.87
N SER A 97 3.11 6.46 18.48
CA SER A 97 1.87 6.88 17.86
C SER A 97 2.14 7.78 16.66
N VAL A 98 1.53 7.45 15.53
CA VAL A 98 1.47 8.34 14.37
C VAL A 98 0.55 9.50 14.72
N ILE A 99 1.05 10.73 14.59
CA ILE A 99 0.33 11.97 14.89
C ILE A 99 -0.02 12.78 13.64
N ARG A 100 0.63 12.48 12.52
CA ARG A 100 0.36 13.11 11.22
C ARG A 100 0.60 12.13 10.09
N ILE A 101 -0.34 12.14 9.15
CA ILE A 101 -0.20 11.52 7.83
C ILE A 101 -0.58 12.57 6.79
N ILE A 102 0.27 12.80 5.79
CA ILE A 102 -0.09 13.56 4.59
C ILE A 102 0.12 12.71 3.35
N PHE A 103 -0.82 12.78 2.42
CA PHE A 103 -0.83 12.01 1.17
C PHE A 103 -0.56 12.92 -0.02
N ASN A 104 0.00 12.35 -1.08
CA ASN A 104 0.15 12.94 -2.39
C ASN A 104 -0.11 11.87 -3.47
N PHE A 105 -1.05 12.16 -4.37
CA PHE A 105 -1.49 11.24 -5.42
C PHE A 105 -0.78 11.57 -6.73
N ILE A 106 0.32 10.87 -7.00
CA ILE A 106 1.22 11.20 -8.10
C ILE A 106 0.58 10.85 -9.44
N ASN A 107 0.49 11.82 -10.35
CA ASN A 107 -0.02 11.65 -11.72
C ASN A 107 -1.38 10.92 -11.79
N CYS A 108 -2.23 11.13 -10.79
CA CYS A 108 -3.59 10.56 -10.74
C CYS A 108 -4.57 11.48 -11.48
N VAL A 109 -4.89 12.63 -10.90
CA VAL A 109 -5.75 13.66 -11.49
C VAL A 109 -5.25 15.05 -11.06
N SER A 110 -5.59 16.10 -11.78
CA SER A 110 -5.30 17.48 -11.39
C SER A 110 -6.50 18.12 -10.67
N GLY A 111 -6.25 18.86 -9.60
CA GLY A 111 -7.26 19.76 -9.01
C GLY A 111 -8.48 19.11 -8.34
N HIS A 112 -8.44 17.82 -8.00
CA HIS A 112 -9.56 17.17 -7.31
C HIS A 112 -9.96 17.89 -6.01
N LYS A 113 -11.27 18.01 -5.75
CA LYS A 113 -11.80 18.65 -4.54
C LYS A 113 -12.24 17.66 -3.47
N GLY A 114 -12.34 16.38 -3.81
CA GLY A 114 -12.75 15.37 -2.86
C GLY A 114 -12.37 13.96 -3.29
N LEU A 115 -12.40 13.08 -2.30
CA LEU A 115 -12.26 11.64 -2.47
C LEU A 115 -13.50 10.96 -1.90
N SER A 116 -14.05 9.99 -2.63
CA SER A 116 -14.98 9.00 -2.08
C SER A 116 -14.23 7.70 -1.91
N VAL A 117 -14.41 7.03 -0.77
CA VAL A 117 -13.75 5.77 -0.47
C VAL A 117 -14.78 4.72 -0.10
N HIS A 118 -14.76 3.59 -0.79
CA HIS A 118 -15.55 2.42 -0.46
C HIS A 118 -14.61 1.30 -0.01
N LEU A 119 -14.68 0.96 1.28
CA LEU A 119 -13.95 -0.19 1.83
C LEU A 119 -14.76 -1.45 1.58
N HIS A 120 -14.12 -2.50 1.08
CA HIS A 120 -14.72 -3.82 1.08
C HIS A 120 -14.85 -4.31 2.55
N PRO A 121 -15.97 -4.96 2.93
CA PRO A 121 -16.26 -5.27 4.33
C PRO A 121 -15.27 -6.24 4.99
N THR A 122 -14.80 -7.24 4.25
CA THR A 122 -13.94 -8.32 4.79
C THR A 122 -12.57 -8.38 4.15
N GLN A 123 -12.53 -8.33 2.82
CA GLN A 123 -11.30 -8.39 2.04
C GLN A 123 -10.51 -7.08 2.06
N ASP A 124 -9.18 -7.15 1.94
CA ASP A 124 -8.28 -6.00 1.94
C ASP A 124 -8.30 -5.26 0.58
N LEU A 125 -9.47 -4.76 0.23
CA LEU A 125 -9.81 -4.13 -1.04
C LEU A 125 -10.56 -2.82 -0.79
N ALA A 126 -10.27 -1.80 -1.59
CA ALA A 126 -11.00 -0.55 -1.58
C ALA A 126 -11.10 0.07 -2.98
N ILE A 127 -12.18 0.82 -3.18
CA ILE A 127 -12.37 1.70 -4.34
C ILE A 127 -12.20 3.14 -3.86
N ILE A 128 -11.40 3.92 -4.60
CA ILE A 128 -11.24 5.36 -4.42
C ILE A 128 -11.77 6.05 -5.66
N GLN A 129 -12.62 7.06 -5.49
CA GLN A 129 -13.06 7.94 -6.58
C GLN A 129 -12.51 9.34 -6.33
N PHE A 130 -11.77 9.87 -7.30
CA PHE A 130 -11.43 11.29 -7.34
C PHE A 130 -12.63 12.08 -7.87
N ARG A 131 -13.04 13.13 -7.15
CA ARG A 131 -14.21 13.95 -7.50
C ARG A 131 -13.82 15.39 -7.81
N ASP A 132 -14.58 16.00 -8.71
CA ASP A 132 -14.46 17.41 -9.11
C ASP A 132 -13.02 17.79 -9.47
N PHE A 133 -12.38 17.00 -10.32
CA PHE A 133 -11.02 17.23 -10.81
C PHE A 133 -11.03 17.88 -12.19
N ASP A 134 -9.96 18.59 -12.55
CA ASP A 134 -9.88 19.32 -13.83
C ASP A 134 -9.53 18.40 -15.01
N SER A 135 -8.61 17.44 -14.79
CA SER A 135 -8.18 16.49 -15.82
C SER A 135 -7.59 15.21 -15.24
N VAL A 136 -7.72 14.10 -15.97
CA VAL A 136 -7.01 12.85 -15.67
C VAL A 136 -5.53 12.96 -16.05
N GLN A 137 -4.66 12.33 -15.26
CA GLN A 137 -3.21 12.29 -15.51
C GLN A 137 -2.70 10.87 -15.77
N TYR A 138 -3.59 9.89 -15.66
CA TYR A 138 -3.37 8.53 -16.12
C TYR A 138 -3.76 8.33 -17.58
N LYS A 139 -3.22 7.30 -18.21
CA LYS A 139 -3.46 6.93 -19.60
C LYS A 139 -4.06 5.52 -19.61
N GLY A 140 -5.24 5.32 -20.19
CA GLY A 140 -5.91 4.01 -20.18
C GLY A 140 -6.45 3.59 -18.81
N PHE A 141 -6.83 2.31 -18.69
CA PHE A 141 -7.46 1.76 -17.49
C PHE A 141 -7.33 0.23 -17.48
N ALA A 142 -7.48 -0.35 -16.30
CA ALA A 142 -7.41 -1.78 -16.10
C ALA A 142 -8.47 -2.54 -16.91
N THR A 143 -8.05 -3.65 -17.50
CA THR A 143 -8.93 -4.64 -18.10
C THR A 143 -8.78 -5.94 -17.34
N PHE A 144 -9.87 -6.41 -16.74
CA PHE A 144 -9.88 -7.57 -15.86
C PHE A 144 -10.06 -8.87 -16.65
N LEU A 145 -9.49 -9.95 -16.12
CA LEU A 145 -9.73 -11.28 -16.66
C LEU A 145 -11.22 -11.63 -16.59
N ARG A 146 -11.79 -12.01 -17.74
CA ARG A 146 -13.20 -12.39 -17.84
C ARG A 146 -13.50 -13.72 -17.14
N ASP A 147 -12.76 -14.77 -17.48
CA ASP A 147 -12.93 -16.11 -16.93
C ASP A 147 -11.84 -16.46 -15.91
N SER A 148 -12.18 -16.35 -14.63
CA SER A 148 -11.26 -16.62 -13.53
C SER A 148 -10.94 -18.10 -13.32
N ARG A 149 -11.63 -19.03 -13.99
CA ARG A 149 -11.28 -20.48 -13.93
C ARG A 149 -9.90 -20.76 -14.55
N THR A 150 -9.36 -19.79 -15.28
CA THR A 150 -8.02 -19.85 -15.88
C THR A 150 -6.91 -19.46 -14.91
N VAL A 151 -7.24 -18.92 -13.73
CA VAL A 151 -6.29 -18.71 -12.63
C VAL A 151 -5.98 -20.07 -12.03
N LYS A 152 -4.80 -20.63 -12.33
CA LYS A 152 -4.40 -21.97 -11.87
C LYS A 152 -2.96 -21.96 -11.33
N PRO A 153 -2.62 -22.86 -10.39
CA PRO A 153 -1.23 -23.08 -10.01
C PRO A 153 -0.33 -23.29 -11.23
N GLY A 154 0.87 -22.70 -11.19
CA GLY A 154 1.84 -22.70 -12.29
C GLY A 154 1.63 -21.58 -13.32
N LYS A 155 0.51 -20.84 -13.29
CA LYS A 155 0.34 -19.65 -14.15
C LYS A 155 1.38 -18.60 -13.76
N TYR A 156 2.15 -18.15 -14.74
CA TYR A 156 3.18 -17.13 -14.55
C TYR A 156 2.58 -15.74 -14.76
N LEU A 157 2.71 -14.87 -13.75
CA LEU A 157 2.10 -13.54 -13.69
C LEU A 157 3.11 -12.51 -13.16
N CYS A 158 2.83 -11.23 -13.38
CA CYS A 158 3.64 -10.11 -12.92
C CYS A 158 2.82 -9.17 -12.04
N ARG A 159 3.47 -8.52 -11.07
CA ARG A 159 2.90 -7.42 -10.28
C ARG A 159 3.64 -6.13 -10.56
N LEU A 160 2.94 -5.01 -10.50
CA LEU A 160 3.51 -3.68 -10.69
C LEU A 160 3.16 -2.77 -9.52
N GLY A 161 4.10 -1.92 -9.12
CA GLY A 161 3.91 -0.94 -8.06
C GLY A 161 5.21 -0.22 -7.72
N TYR A 162 5.22 0.48 -6.59
CA TYR A 162 6.26 1.47 -6.26
C TYR A 162 6.91 1.21 -4.89
N PRO A 163 7.60 0.08 -4.69
CA PRO A 163 8.39 -0.15 -3.50
C PRO A 163 9.59 0.79 -3.42
N PHE A 164 10.16 0.90 -2.23
CA PHE A 164 11.34 1.75 -1.97
C PHE A 164 11.06 3.24 -2.25
N PRO A 165 10.48 3.98 -1.28
CA PRO A 165 10.24 5.41 -1.46
C PRO A 165 11.57 6.15 -1.66
N GLU A 166 11.83 6.58 -2.89
CA GLU A 166 13.03 7.34 -3.26
C GLU A 166 12.77 8.85 -3.38
N PHE A 167 11.52 9.27 -3.25
CA PHE A 167 11.16 10.69 -3.30
C PHE A 167 11.75 11.43 -2.10
N THR A 168 12.14 12.69 -2.31
CA THR A 168 12.80 13.54 -1.30
C THR A 168 12.15 14.92 -1.19
N ASN A 169 11.02 15.13 -1.86
CA ASN A 169 10.34 16.42 -1.95
C ASN A 169 9.49 16.75 -0.71
N TYR A 170 10.08 16.64 0.47
CA TYR A 170 9.42 16.92 1.74
C TYR A 170 10.40 17.45 2.78
N HIS A 171 9.88 18.14 3.78
CA HIS A 171 10.67 18.59 4.92
C HIS A 171 9.81 18.84 6.15
N TYR A 172 10.49 19.02 7.28
CA TYR A 172 9.87 19.44 8.53
C TYR A 172 9.89 20.97 8.63
N ASN A 173 8.71 21.57 8.71
CA ASN A 173 8.56 23.02 8.87
C ASN A 173 8.59 23.38 10.36
N LYS A 174 9.75 23.86 10.83
CA LYS A 174 9.94 24.24 12.25
C LYS A 174 9.00 25.35 12.72
N SER A 175 8.66 26.29 11.85
CA SER A 175 7.78 27.42 12.20
C SER A 175 6.33 26.99 12.44
N ARG A 176 5.88 25.98 11.68
CA ARG A 176 4.54 25.39 11.79
C ARG A 176 4.49 24.18 12.72
N ASN A 177 5.64 23.65 13.13
CA ASN A 177 5.76 22.41 13.87
C ASN A 177 4.99 21.27 13.17
N ASP A 178 5.15 21.15 11.84
CA ASP A 178 4.44 20.16 11.02
C ASP A 178 5.29 19.70 9.82
N ILE A 179 4.88 18.59 9.20
CA ILE A 179 5.48 18.07 7.96
C ILE A 179 4.79 18.64 6.73
N GLU A 180 5.55 18.92 5.68
CA GLU A 180 5.00 19.40 4.42
C GLU A 180 5.75 18.92 3.18
N TRP A 181 5.01 18.84 2.08
CA TRP A 181 5.58 18.65 0.76
C TRP A 181 6.31 19.93 0.32
N ASN A 182 7.41 19.78 -0.41
CA ASN A 182 8.09 20.87 -1.08
C ASN A 182 8.11 20.63 -2.60
N LYS A 183 8.55 21.65 -3.36
CA LYS A 183 8.64 21.59 -4.83
C LYS A 183 10.02 21.14 -5.33
N GLU A 184 10.96 20.92 -4.42
CA GLU A 184 12.36 20.63 -4.73
C GLU A 184 12.68 19.15 -4.50
N GLY A 185 13.76 18.64 -5.08
CA GLY A 185 14.14 17.23 -4.92
C GLY A 185 13.36 16.26 -5.81
N ARG A 186 13.46 14.97 -5.49
CA ARG A 186 12.90 13.90 -6.31
C ARG A 186 11.43 13.72 -5.99
N ILE A 187 10.57 13.83 -7.01
CA ILE A 187 9.12 13.61 -6.87
C ILE A 187 8.72 12.20 -7.30
N ASN A 188 9.40 11.64 -8.31
CA ASN A 188 9.03 10.36 -8.88
C ASN A 188 9.65 9.20 -8.11
N THR A 189 8.88 8.13 -7.92
CA THR A 189 9.37 6.83 -7.45
C THR A 189 9.41 5.87 -8.65
N PRO A 190 10.52 5.14 -8.87
CA PRO A 190 10.60 4.18 -9.96
C PRO A 190 9.51 3.10 -9.86
N VAL A 191 8.99 2.71 -11.01
CA VAL A 191 8.13 1.54 -11.12
C VAL A 191 8.97 0.27 -10.90
N PHE A 192 8.43 -0.72 -10.19
CA PHE A 192 9.11 -1.97 -9.91
C PHE A 192 8.23 -3.16 -10.28
N PRO A 193 8.54 -3.89 -11.37
CA PRO A 193 7.86 -5.13 -11.70
C PRO A 193 8.41 -6.30 -10.86
N ILE A 194 7.53 -7.21 -10.44
CA ILE A 194 7.93 -8.47 -9.79
C ILE A 194 7.06 -9.63 -10.28
N ASP A 195 7.68 -10.58 -10.96
CA ASP A 195 7.04 -11.78 -11.48
C ASP A 195 7.01 -12.93 -10.46
N GLY A 196 6.22 -13.95 -10.76
CA GLY A 196 6.17 -15.20 -10.02
C GLY A 196 5.12 -16.14 -10.61
N ILE A 197 5.05 -17.36 -10.08
CA ILE A 197 3.98 -18.29 -10.42
C ILE A 197 2.90 -18.29 -9.34
N VAL A 198 1.65 -18.52 -9.75
CA VAL A 198 0.57 -18.88 -8.82
C VAL A 198 0.94 -20.19 -8.14
N THR A 199 0.98 -20.21 -6.81
CA THR A 199 1.25 -21.44 -6.03
C THR A 199 -0.05 -22.14 -5.69
N ARG A 200 -1.06 -21.39 -5.23
CA ARG A 200 -2.39 -21.89 -4.82
C ARG A 200 -3.41 -20.77 -4.75
N HIS A 201 -4.67 -21.16 -4.67
CA HIS A 201 -5.74 -20.26 -4.24
C HIS A 201 -5.73 -20.11 -2.71
N ILE A 202 -6.14 -18.94 -2.25
CA ILE A 202 -6.41 -18.65 -0.85
C ILE A 202 -7.93 -18.70 -0.69
N GLY A 203 -8.40 -19.56 0.21
CA GLY A 203 -9.83 -19.73 0.48
C GLY A 203 -10.23 -19.20 1.85
N GLU A 204 -11.45 -18.67 1.93
CA GLU A 204 -12.12 -18.26 3.18
C GLU A 204 -13.59 -18.68 3.08
N ALA A 205 -14.14 -19.33 4.11
CA ALA A 205 -15.53 -19.80 4.15
C ALA A 205 -15.99 -20.57 2.88
N ASN A 206 -15.12 -21.42 2.32
CA ASN A 206 -15.29 -22.17 1.07
C ASN A 206 -15.32 -21.34 -0.24
N GLU A 207 -15.01 -20.05 -0.18
CA GLU A 207 -14.87 -19.19 -1.35
C GLU A 207 -13.40 -18.88 -1.65
N ILE A 208 -13.06 -18.73 -2.93
CA ILE A 208 -11.71 -18.29 -3.35
C ILE A 208 -11.63 -16.77 -3.19
N VAL A 209 -10.82 -16.33 -2.23
CA VAL A 209 -10.63 -14.90 -1.92
C VAL A 209 -9.29 -14.36 -2.40
N GLY A 210 -8.33 -15.22 -2.71
CA GLY A 210 -7.01 -14.75 -3.10
C GLY A 210 -6.19 -15.71 -3.94
N ILE A 211 -5.06 -15.18 -4.37
CA ILE A 211 -4.03 -15.86 -5.16
C ILE A 211 -2.73 -15.74 -4.38
N GLU A 212 -2.08 -16.88 -4.10
CA GLU A 212 -0.74 -16.88 -3.55
C GLU A 212 0.29 -16.93 -4.70
N MET A 213 1.27 -16.03 -4.64
CA MET A 213 2.36 -15.92 -5.61
C MET A 213 3.66 -16.42 -4.98
N SER A 214 4.48 -17.14 -5.76
CA SER A 214 5.75 -17.73 -5.30
C SER A 214 6.79 -16.72 -4.82
N THR A 215 6.67 -15.46 -5.27
CA THR A 215 7.54 -14.35 -4.89
C THR A 215 6.82 -13.41 -3.92
N PRO A 216 7.54 -12.80 -2.96
CA PRO A 216 6.94 -11.94 -1.94
C PRO A 216 6.35 -10.66 -2.55
N GLY A 217 5.38 -10.06 -1.84
CA GLY A 217 5.09 -8.64 -2.02
C GLY A 217 6.14 -7.78 -1.31
N LEU A 218 6.37 -6.58 -1.83
CA LEU A 218 7.25 -5.57 -1.22
C LEU A 218 6.42 -4.43 -0.62
N ARG A 219 6.90 -3.80 0.45
CA ARG A 219 6.27 -2.57 0.96
C ARG A 219 6.29 -1.52 -0.16
N GLY A 220 5.15 -0.90 -0.43
CA GLY A 220 4.92 -0.02 -1.58
C GLY A 220 4.17 -0.66 -2.75
N GLN A 221 4.13 -1.98 -2.83
CA GLN A 221 3.33 -2.72 -3.82
C GLN A 221 1.87 -2.96 -3.40
N SER A 222 1.51 -2.64 -2.15
CA SER A 222 0.13 -2.75 -1.68
C SER A 222 -0.80 -1.95 -2.59
N GLY A 223 -1.77 -2.62 -3.19
CA GLY A 223 -2.71 -2.04 -4.14
C GLY A 223 -2.27 -2.13 -5.60
N GLY A 224 -1.11 -2.71 -5.88
CA GLY A 224 -0.58 -2.89 -7.24
C GLY A 224 -1.29 -4.02 -8.01
N PRO A 225 -1.51 -3.89 -9.33
CA PRO A 225 -2.16 -4.91 -10.13
C PRO A 225 -1.28 -6.18 -10.28
N LEU A 226 -1.92 -7.34 -10.29
CA LEU A 226 -1.37 -8.63 -10.73
C LEU A 226 -1.89 -8.93 -12.14
N PHE A 227 -1.02 -9.20 -13.11
CA PHE A 227 -1.39 -9.28 -14.53
C PHE A 227 -0.59 -10.32 -15.33
N ASP A 228 -1.09 -10.66 -16.52
CA ASP A 228 -0.44 -11.58 -17.45
C ASP A 228 0.46 -10.86 -18.49
N LYS A 229 1.04 -11.62 -19.43
CA LYS A 229 1.89 -11.08 -20.51
C LYS A 229 1.19 -10.09 -21.46
N ASN A 230 -0.14 -9.94 -21.37
CA ASN A 230 -0.95 -9.04 -22.19
C ASN A 230 -1.45 -7.81 -21.39
N GLY A 231 -1.09 -7.72 -20.11
CA GLY A 231 -1.57 -6.68 -19.20
C GLY A 231 -3.02 -6.89 -18.72
N VAL A 232 -3.58 -8.10 -18.84
CA VAL A 232 -4.90 -8.43 -18.29
C VAL A 232 -4.78 -8.66 -16.80
N ILE A 233 -5.67 -8.05 -16.00
CA ILE A 233 -5.60 -8.07 -14.53
C ILE A 233 -6.23 -9.35 -13.96
N TYR A 234 -5.43 -10.07 -13.18
CA TYR A 234 -5.76 -11.32 -12.48
C TYR A 234 -6.03 -11.11 -10.97
N GLY A 235 -5.61 -9.98 -10.43
CA GLY A 235 -5.79 -9.67 -9.02
C GLY A 235 -5.08 -8.39 -8.61
N MET A 236 -4.90 -8.22 -7.31
CA MET A 236 -4.20 -7.06 -6.74
C MET A 236 -3.35 -7.49 -5.55
N GLN A 237 -2.08 -7.09 -5.53
CA GLN A 237 -1.16 -7.33 -4.43
C GLN A 237 -1.68 -6.70 -3.13
N SER A 238 -1.77 -7.50 -2.05
CA SER A 238 -2.26 -7.04 -0.75
C SER A 238 -1.28 -7.28 0.40
N ALA A 239 -0.74 -8.50 0.52
CA ALA A 239 0.09 -8.85 1.67
C ALA A 239 1.25 -9.80 1.29
N THR A 240 2.14 -10.02 2.24
CA THR A 240 3.19 -11.03 2.16
C THR A 240 3.04 -11.97 3.33
N ARG A 241 3.07 -13.27 3.06
CA ARG A 241 3.04 -14.33 4.08
C ARG A 241 4.45 -14.89 4.25
N HIS A 242 4.86 -15.01 5.51
CA HIS A 242 6.15 -15.55 5.90
C HIS A 242 5.95 -16.98 6.40
N LEU A 243 6.50 -17.96 5.68
CA LEU A 243 6.37 -19.39 5.97
C LEU A 243 7.66 -19.92 6.57
N HIS A 244 7.63 -20.30 7.84
CA HIS A 244 8.76 -20.95 8.50
C HIS A 244 9.02 -22.32 7.85
N LEU A 245 10.27 -22.60 7.47
CA LEU A 245 10.58 -23.81 6.69
C LEU A 245 10.90 -25.04 7.54
N GLY A 246 11.13 -24.88 8.85
CA GLY A 246 11.19 -26.00 9.80
C GLY A 246 12.49 -26.77 9.83
N PHE A 247 13.54 -26.30 9.13
CA PHE A 247 14.88 -26.89 9.16
C PHE A 247 15.91 -25.96 9.81
N ASP A 248 15.58 -25.51 11.02
CA ASP A 248 16.38 -24.57 11.78
C ASP A 248 17.77 -25.13 12.09
N GLN A 249 18.77 -24.29 11.89
CA GLN A 249 20.12 -24.56 12.36
C GLN A 249 20.29 -23.77 13.64
N VAL A 250 20.52 -24.44 14.77
CA VAL A 250 20.77 -23.78 16.06
C VAL A 250 22.18 -24.11 16.51
N ASN A 251 22.98 -23.08 16.75
CA ASN A 251 24.37 -23.21 17.22
C ASN A 251 25.23 -24.15 16.35
N ARG A 252 24.98 -24.18 15.03
CA ARG A 252 25.77 -25.00 14.10
C ARG A 252 27.13 -24.38 13.89
N GLU A 253 28.18 -25.20 14.01
CA GLU A 253 29.54 -24.80 13.64
C GLU A 253 29.66 -24.75 12.11
N VAL A 254 30.05 -23.58 11.60
CA VAL A 254 30.35 -23.33 10.19
C VAL A 254 31.71 -22.66 10.08
N ILE A 255 32.38 -22.86 8.95
CA ILE A 255 33.61 -22.14 8.63
C ILE A 255 33.24 -20.95 7.74
N THR A 256 33.54 -19.74 8.22
CA THR A 256 33.33 -18.49 7.46
C THR A 256 34.59 -17.66 7.62
N ASP A 257 35.15 -17.20 6.51
CA ASP A 257 36.42 -16.45 6.47
C ASP A 257 37.58 -17.19 7.14
N GLY A 258 37.66 -18.52 6.98
CA GLY A 258 38.69 -19.36 7.57
C GLY A 258 38.57 -19.57 9.09
N GLN A 259 37.57 -18.98 9.75
CA GLN A 259 37.33 -19.12 11.18
C GLN A 259 36.10 -19.98 11.47
N ARG A 260 36.18 -20.81 12.52
CA ARG A 260 35.03 -21.54 13.05
C ARG A 260 34.11 -20.58 13.79
N LYS A 261 32.86 -20.47 13.34
CA LYS A 261 31.81 -19.67 13.98
C LYS A 261 30.60 -20.55 14.25
N ARG A 262 29.89 -20.28 15.35
CA ARG A 262 28.56 -20.85 15.58
C ARG A 262 27.52 -19.90 15.05
N VAL A 263 26.65 -20.42 14.19
CA VAL A 263 25.55 -19.65 13.60
C VAL A 263 24.21 -20.31 13.92
N SER A 264 23.20 -19.47 14.05
CA SER A 264 21.81 -19.91 14.07
C SER A 264 21.09 -19.30 12.86
N ASN A 265 20.32 -20.12 12.15
CA ASN A 265 19.57 -19.72 10.97
C ASN A 265 18.15 -20.32 11.05
N TYR A 266 17.15 -19.45 10.94
CA TYR A 266 15.72 -19.77 10.96
C TYR A 266 15.14 -19.38 9.59
N PRO A 267 15.13 -20.29 8.62
CA PRO A 267 14.80 -19.92 7.24
C PRO A 267 13.29 -19.74 7.04
N PHE A 268 12.91 -18.64 6.41
CA PHE A 268 11.53 -18.34 6.00
C PHE A 268 11.42 -18.23 4.49
N LEU A 269 10.34 -18.79 3.92
CA LEU A 269 9.90 -18.52 2.56
C LEU A 269 8.86 -17.41 2.57
N ASN A 270 9.08 -16.39 1.75
CA ASN A 270 8.19 -15.23 1.65
C ASN A 270 7.36 -15.33 0.36
N VAL A 271 6.05 -15.44 0.49
CA VAL A 271 5.11 -15.57 -0.63
C VAL A 271 4.14 -14.39 -0.66
N GLY A 272 3.78 -13.92 -1.85
CA GLY A 272 2.83 -12.84 -2.03
C GLY A 272 1.40 -13.32 -1.91
N GLN A 273 0.52 -12.47 -1.39
CA GLN A 273 -0.92 -12.70 -1.37
C GLN A 273 -1.61 -11.57 -2.11
N CYS A 274 -2.40 -11.95 -3.11
CA CYS A 274 -3.18 -11.04 -3.93
C CYS A 274 -4.68 -11.28 -3.73
N VAL A 275 -5.46 -10.20 -3.73
CA VAL A 275 -6.93 -10.27 -3.82
C VAL A 275 -7.28 -10.81 -5.20
N HIS A 276 -8.21 -11.77 -5.25
CA HIS A 276 -8.62 -12.42 -6.48
C HIS A 276 -9.47 -11.50 -7.38
N VAL A 277 -9.29 -11.57 -8.72
CA VAL A 277 -10.02 -10.72 -9.69
C VAL A 277 -11.53 -10.77 -9.55
N GLU A 278 -12.13 -11.92 -9.23
CA GLU A 278 -13.58 -11.99 -9.10
C GLU A 278 -14.14 -11.16 -7.95
N LEU A 279 -13.44 -11.10 -6.81
CA LEU A 279 -13.85 -10.23 -5.71
C LEU A 279 -13.78 -8.76 -6.12
N ILE A 280 -12.75 -8.39 -6.88
CA ILE A 280 -12.61 -7.04 -7.41
C ILE A 280 -13.80 -6.71 -8.32
N LYS A 281 -14.11 -7.57 -9.30
CA LYS A 281 -15.23 -7.38 -10.22
C LYS A 281 -16.57 -7.37 -9.49
N GLN A 282 -16.79 -8.25 -8.53
CA GLN A 282 -17.99 -8.27 -7.69
C GLN A 282 -18.18 -6.95 -6.94
N PHE A 283 -17.12 -6.44 -6.31
CA PHE A 283 -17.18 -5.19 -5.55
C PHE A 283 -17.45 -3.98 -6.46
N LEU A 284 -16.82 -3.94 -7.64
CA LEU A 284 -17.10 -2.91 -8.64
C LEU A 284 -18.57 -2.95 -9.10
N ARG A 285 -19.12 -4.15 -9.38
CA ARG A 285 -20.54 -4.32 -9.75
C ARG A 285 -21.48 -3.88 -8.63
N GLU A 286 -21.19 -4.27 -7.38
CA GLU A 286 -21.96 -3.88 -6.20
C GLU A 286 -22.01 -2.35 -6.05
N LYS A 287 -20.87 -1.68 -6.24
CA LYS A 287 -20.76 -0.21 -6.18
C LYS A 287 -21.15 0.49 -7.48
N ARG A 288 -21.64 -0.25 -8.49
CA ARG A 288 -22.05 0.26 -9.79
C ARG A 288 -20.95 1.07 -10.50
N VAL A 289 -19.71 0.63 -10.34
CA VAL A 289 -18.53 1.22 -10.99
C VAL A 289 -18.31 0.54 -12.33
N LYS A 290 -18.15 1.33 -13.40
CA LYS A 290 -17.81 0.83 -14.74
C LYS A 290 -16.40 0.22 -14.74
N PHE A 291 -16.23 -0.92 -15.41
CA PHE A 291 -14.94 -1.56 -15.66
C PHE A 291 -14.98 -2.40 -16.93
N TYR A 292 -13.82 -2.93 -17.34
CA TYR A 292 -13.63 -3.63 -18.61
C TYR A 292 -13.11 -5.05 -18.38
N GLU A 293 -13.50 -5.99 -19.25
CA GLU A 293 -13.08 -7.39 -19.17
C GLU A 293 -12.51 -7.88 -20.51
N ALA A 294 -11.46 -8.71 -20.46
CA ALA A 294 -10.86 -9.38 -21.61
C ALA A 294 -10.61 -10.86 -21.32
N ASP A 295 -10.55 -11.65 -22.39
CA ASP A 295 -10.16 -13.05 -22.31
C ASP A 295 -8.64 -13.17 -22.15
N SER A 296 -8.18 -14.18 -21.41
CA SER A 296 -6.75 -14.52 -21.39
C SER A 296 -6.37 -15.09 -22.74
N ILE A 297 -5.44 -14.46 -23.44
CA ILE A 297 -4.82 -15.04 -24.62
C ILE A 297 -3.62 -15.86 -24.15
N GLY A 298 -3.67 -17.17 -24.42
CA GLY A 298 -2.67 -18.18 -24.00
C GLY A 298 -1.23 -17.79 -24.33
#